data_AF-A0AAE3XH35-F1
#
_entry.id   AF-A0AAE3XH35-F1
#
_cell.length_a   1.000
_cell.length_b   1.000
_cell.length_c   1.000
_cell.angle_alpha   90.00
_cell.angle_beta   90.00
_cell.angle_gamma   90.00
#
_symmetry.space_group_name_H-M   'P 1'
#
loop_
_entity.id
_entity.type
_entity.pdbx_description
1 polymer ?
#
loop_
_entity_poly.entity_id
_entity_poly.type
_entity_poly.pdbx_seq_one_letter_code
_entity_poly.pdbx_strand_id
1 'polypeptide(L)'
;MLTASHNPPHPSARAGGHPEERMTARIRVYGKEATFTQGHWACDDESLQSMLQALADPRAVTEEQERTHALYAAGRLGGLIATEYGWEAAPHPEAEIRMEDFAPARQPERAGWLSFLRRRK
;
A
#
# COMPACT_ATOMS: atom_id res chain seq x y z
N MET A 1 58.18 -10.83 -40.22
CA MET A 1 56.91 -10.20 -40.64
C MET A 1 55.80 -11.24 -40.48
N LEU A 2 54.65 -10.82 -39.95
CA LEU A 2 53.35 -11.51 -39.88
C LEU A 2 53.18 -12.57 -38.77
N THR A 3 52.55 -12.17 -37.67
CA THR A 3 51.15 -12.56 -37.42
C THR A 3 50.58 -11.66 -36.32
N ALA A 4 49.51 -10.96 -36.68
CA ALA A 4 48.83 -9.99 -35.86
C ALA A 4 48.02 -10.70 -34.77
N SER A 5 48.19 -10.29 -33.51
CA SER A 5 47.31 -10.68 -32.40
C SER A 5 45.90 -10.18 -32.68
N HIS A 6 45.05 -11.09 -33.13
CA HIS A 6 43.63 -10.87 -33.31
C HIS A 6 42.96 -11.00 -31.94
N ASN A 7 42.85 -9.89 -31.21
CA ASN A 7 42.04 -9.84 -30.00
C ASN A 7 40.67 -9.24 -30.37
N PRO A 8 39.57 -10.01 -30.37
CA PRO A 8 38.26 -9.44 -30.62
C PRO A 8 37.86 -8.52 -29.44
N PRO A 9 37.37 -7.30 -29.67
CA PRO A 9 36.76 -6.52 -28.61
C PRO A 9 35.51 -7.27 -28.13
N HIS A 10 35.50 -7.58 -26.83
CA HIS A 10 34.31 -8.01 -26.12
C HIS A 10 33.14 -7.09 -26.50
N PRO A 11 31.97 -7.61 -26.90
CA PRO A 11 30.76 -6.82 -26.82
C PRO A 11 30.46 -6.63 -25.33
N SER A 12 31.01 -5.56 -24.74
CA SER A 12 30.39 -4.86 -23.62
C SER A 12 29.10 -4.23 -24.13
N ALA A 13 28.15 -5.09 -24.52
CA ALA A 13 26.75 -4.73 -24.62
C ALA A 13 26.31 -4.50 -23.18
N ARG A 14 26.43 -3.25 -22.76
CA ARG A 14 25.60 -2.62 -21.74
C ARG A 14 24.15 -2.83 -22.20
N ALA A 15 23.60 -4.01 -21.94
CA ALA A 15 22.18 -4.14 -21.76
C ALA A 15 21.92 -3.40 -20.44
N GLY A 16 21.77 -2.08 -20.54
CA GLY A 16 21.01 -1.33 -19.56
C GLY A 16 19.66 -2.03 -19.50
N GLY A 17 19.50 -2.92 -18.51
CA GLY A 17 18.19 -3.38 -18.14
C GLY A 17 17.44 -2.10 -17.83
N HIS A 18 16.42 -1.79 -18.65
CA HIS A 18 15.48 -0.73 -18.38
C HIS A 18 15.05 -0.88 -16.92
N PRO A 19 15.46 0.01 -15.99
CA PRO A 19 15.10 -0.16 -14.59
C PRO A 19 13.66 0.30 -14.30
N GLU A 20 12.86 0.62 -15.33
CA GLU A 20 11.79 1.62 -15.21
C GLU A 20 10.39 1.12 -15.57
N GLU A 21 10.16 -0.19 -15.60
CA GLU A 21 8.80 -0.76 -15.68
C GLU A 21 8.45 -1.61 -14.45
N ARG A 22 9.08 -1.31 -13.30
CA ARG A 22 8.45 -1.65 -12.02
C ARG A 22 7.19 -0.80 -11.97
N MET A 23 6.01 -1.40 -12.08
CA MET A 23 4.72 -0.71 -12.01
C MET A 23 4.66 0.09 -10.69
N THR A 24 5.15 1.33 -10.75
CA THR A 24 5.41 2.14 -9.57
C THR A 24 4.10 2.42 -8.87
N ALA A 25 4.08 2.28 -7.54
CA ALA A 25 2.96 2.62 -6.67
C ALA A 25 2.78 4.15 -6.58
N ARG A 26 2.54 4.77 -7.73
CA ARG A 26 2.41 6.22 -7.93
C ARG A 26 0.94 6.60 -8.01
N ILE A 27 0.57 7.59 -7.23
CA ILE A 27 -0.78 8.15 -7.21
C ILE A 27 -0.73 9.65 -7.49
N ARG A 28 -1.86 10.21 -7.88
CA ARG A 28 -2.06 11.65 -7.98
C ARG A 28 -3.33 12.05 -7.23
N VAL A 29 -3.19 12.87 -6.20
CA VAL A 29 -4.28 13.32 -5.34
C VAL A 29 -4.24 14.85 -5.31
N TYR A 30 -5.38 15.51 -5.54
CA TYR A 30 -5.47 16.99 -5.60
C TYR A 30 -4.46 17.65 -6.56
N GLY A 31 -4.11 16.96 -7.66
CA GLY A 31 -3.11 17.44 -8.62
C GLY A 31 -1.65 17.29 -8.18
N LYS A 32 -1.39 16.69 -7.02
CA LYS A 32 -0.05 16.40 -6.49
C LYS A 32 0.28 14.93 -6.67
N GLU A 33 1.51 14.64 -7.08
CA GLU A 33 1.99 13.27 -7.24
C GLU A 33 2.61 12.77 -5.95
N ALA A 34 2.32 11.50 -5.63
CA ALA A 34 2.94 10.81 -4.51
C ALA A 34 3.34 9.40 -4.94
N THR A 35 4.45 8.93 -4.39
CA THR A 35 5.00 7.59 -4.65
C THR A 35 5.06 6.83 -3.34
N PHE A 36 4.52 5.62 -3.31
CA PHE A 36 4.67 4.70 -2.20
C PHE A 36 5.85 3.77 -2.45
N THR A 37 6.75 3.64 -1.47
CA THR A 37 7.88 2.73 -1.56
C THR A 37 8.25 2.24 -0.17
N GLN A 38 8.37 0.92 0.00
CA GLN A 38 8.85 0.27 1.23
C GLN A 38 8.12 0.74 2.50
N GLY A 39 6.80 0.91 2.45
CA GLY A 39 6.02 1.35 3.61
C GLY A 39 5.96 2.87 3.82
N HIS A 40 6.53 3.67 2.93
CA HIS A 40 6.61 5.13 3.06
C HIS A 40 6.06 5.87 1.85
N TRP A 41 5.44 7.02 2.11
CA TRP A 41 4.99 7.93 1.07
C TRP A 41 6.00 9.05 0.83
N ALA A 42 6.39 9.23 -0.42
CA ALA A 42 7.14 10.37 -0.89
C ALA A 42 6.21 11.30 -1.68
N CYS A 43 6.07 12.54 -1.23
CA CYS A 43 5.30 13.59 -1.91
C CYS A 43 5.98 14.94 -1.68
N ASP A 44 5.86 15.85 -2.66
CA ASP A 44 6.36 17.23 -2.57
C ASP A 44 5.57 18.09 -1.57
N ASP A 45 4.29 17.75 -1.35
CA ASP A 45 3.41 18.47 -0.44
C ASP A 45 3.39 17.78 0.95
N GLU A 46 3.87 18.49 1.97
CA GLU A 46 3.98 17.96 3.34
C GLU A 46 2.62 17.61 3.96
N SER A 47 1.57 18.36 3.61
CA SER A 47 0.21 18.12 4.14
C SER A 47 -0.37 16.84 3.55
N LEU A 48 -0.23 16.66 2.23
CA LEU A 48 -0.62 15.43 1.55
C LEU A 48 0.24 14.26 2.01
N GLN A 49 1.56 14.44 2.17
CA GLN A 49 2.44 13.39 2.69
C GLN A 49 1.98 12.93 4.07
N SER A 50 1.66 13.86 4.98
CA SER A 50 1.18 13.53 6.33
C SER A 50 -0.13 12.73 6.28
N MET A 51 -1.06 13.12 5.41
CA MET A 51 -2.33 12.42 5.23
C MET A 51 -2.14 11.02 4.64
N LEU A 52 -1.25 10.86 3.66
CA LEU A 52 -0.91 9.56 3.07
C LEU A 52 -0.16 8.67 4.05
N GLN A 53 0.75 9.24 4.85
CA GLN A 53 1.51 8.51 5.86
C GLN A 53 0.60 7.97 6.97
N ALA A 54 -0.54 8.62 7.26
CA ALA A 54 -1.55 8.09 8.17
C ALA A 54 -2.27 6.85 7.63
N LEU A 55 -2.28 6.66 6.30
CA LEU A 55 -2.83 5.46 5.66
C LEU A 55 -1.75 4.39 5.44
N ALA A 56 -0.47 4.74 5.51
CA ALA A 56 0.64 3.85 5.15
C ALA A 56 0.59 2.51 5.88
N ASP A 57 0.66 1.43 5.11
CA ASP A 57 0.86 0.10 5.67
C ASP A 57 2.37 -0.27 5.63
N PRO A 58 3.05 -0.38 6.78
CA PRO A 58 4.48 -0.66 6.82
C PRO A 58 4.83 -2.11 6.43
N ARG A 59 3.83 -2.98 6.22
CA ARG A 59 4.04 -4.37 5.81
C ARG A 59 4.03 -4.53 4.29
N ALA A 60 3.56 -3.51 3.56
CA ALA A 60 3.57 -3.47 2.12
C ALA A 60 4.99 -3.20 1.59
N VAL A 61 5.78 -4.27 1.45
CA VAL A 61 7.20 -4.24 1.05
C VAL A 61 7.47 -4.92 -0.28
N THR A 62 6.47 -5.60 -0.85
CA THR A 62 6.56 -6.19 -2.19
C THR A 62 5.89 -5.28 -3.23
N GLU A 63 6.33 -5.36 -4.48
CA GLU A 63 5.82 -4.51 -5.57
C GLU A 63 4.30 -4.62 -5.75
N GLU A 64 3.75 -5.83 -5.59
CA GLU A 64 2.31 -6.07 -5.65
C GLU A 64 1.56 -5.46 -4.46
N GLN A 65 2.13 -5.54 -3.25
CA GLN A 65 1.56 -4.93 -2.05
C GLN A 65 1.62 -3.41 -2.12
N GLU A 66 2.73 -2.84 -2.59
CA GLU A 66 2.90 -1.41 -2.79
C GLU A 66 1.87 -0.87 -3.77
N ARG A 67 1.68 -1.56 -4.91
CA ARG A 67 0.65 -1.20 -5.90
C ARG A 67 -0.76 -1.28 -5.32
N THR A 68 -1.08 -2.37 -4.60
CA THR A 68 -2.38 -2.56 -3.95
C THR A 68 -2.63 -1.44 -2.94
N HIS A 69 -1.61 -1.07 -2.17
CA HIS A 69 -1.67 0.01 -1.20
C HIS A 69 -1.91 1.37 -1.87
N ALA A 70 -1.20 1.64 -2.96
CA ALA A 70 -1.40 2.86 -3.75
C ALA A 70 -2.81 2.94 -4.34
N LEU A 71 -3.34 1.84 -4.86
CA LEU A 71 -4.71 1.78 -5.35
C LEU A 71 -5.72 2.11 -4.24
N TYR A 72 -5.55 1.50 -3.06
CA TYR A 72 -6.39 1.77 -1.89
C TYR A 72 -6.32 3.25 -1.45
N ALA A 73 -5.12 3.81 -1.34
CA ALA A 73 -4.93 5.20 -0.92
C ALA A 73 -5.53 6.19 -1.93
N ALA A 74 -5.28 5.97 -3.22
CA ALA A 74 -5.88 6.79 -4.28
C ALA A 74 -7.41 6.68 -4.27
N GLY A 75 -7.97 5.47 -4.19
CA GLY A 75 -9.42 5.28 -4.16
C GLY A 75 -10.07 5.89 -2.90
N ARG A 76 -9.39 5.85 -1.75
CA ARG A 76 -9.89 6.45 -0.50
C ARG A 76 -9.89 7.97 -0.53
N LEU A 77 -8.93 8.59 -1.22
CA LEU A 77 -8.79 10.04 -1.32
C LEU A 77 -9.42 10.64 -2.60
N GLY A 78 -9.99 9.80 -3.47
CA GLY A 78 -10.56 10.24 -4.75
C GLY A 78 -9.51 10.68 -5.77
N GLY A 79 -8.36 10.02 -5.79
CA GLY A 79 -7.23 10.30 -6.66
C GLY A 79 -7.12 9.39 -7.89
N LEU A 80 -6.00 9.54 -8.59
CA LEU A 80 -5.64 8.77 -9.78
C LEU A 80 -4.48 7.82 -9.44
N ILE A 81 -4.42 6.67 -10.10
CA ILE A 81 -3.32 5.69 -10.05
C ILE A 81 -2.58 5.70 -11.38
N ALA A 82 -1.24 5.57 -11.34
CA ALA A 82 -0.44 5.41 -12.55
C ALA A 82 -0.60 3.99 -13.12
N THR A 83 -0.93 3.89 -14.40
CA THR A 83 -1.03 2.66 -15.19
C THR A 83 -0.11 2.78 -16.41
N GLU A 84 0.06 1.68 -17.15
CA GLU A 84 0.84 1.67 -18.41
C GLU A 84 0.28 2.62 -19.48
N TYR A 85 -1.02 2.96 -19.40
CA TYR A 85 -1.72 3.83 -20.35
C TYR A 85 -1.84 5.29 -19.86
N GLY A 86 -1.36 5.60 -18.65
CA GLY A 86 -1.40 6.94 -18.07
C GLY A 86 -2.03 6.97 -16.68
N TRP A 87 -2.79 8.02 -16.38
CA TRP A 87 -3.43 8.20 -15.08
C TRP A 87 -4.90 7.78 -15.14
N GLU A 88 -5.28 6.82 -14.32
CA GLU A 88 -6.65 6.31 -14.25
C GLU A 88 -7.28 6.63 -12.90
N ALA A 89 -8.59 6.88 -12.87
CA ALA A 89 -9.33 7.05 -11.61
C ALA A 89 -9.26 5.77 -10.79
N ALA A 90 -8.70 5.86 -9.58
CA ALA A 90 -8.66 4.71 -8.71
C ALA A 90 -10.09 4.36 -8.28
N PRO A 91 -10.51 3.09 -8.41
CA PRO A 91 -11.82 2.66 -7.93
C PRO A 91 -11.90 2.93 -6.43
N HIS A 92 -13.04 3.44 -5.97
CA HIS A 92 -13.27 3.59 -4.54
C HIS A 92 -13.17 2.20 -3.88
N PRO A 93 -12.38 2.04 -2.81
CA PRO A 93 -12.32 0.77 -2.10
C PRO A 93 -13.71 0.44 -1.58
N GLU A 94 -14.17 -0.79 -1.82
CA GLU A 94 -15.42 -1.28 -1.23
C GLU A 94 -15.31 -1.12 0.29
N ALA A 95 -16.22 -0.34 0.88
CA ALA A 95 -16.25 -0.15 2.31
C ALA A 95 -16.78 -1.43 2.98
N GLU A 96 -15.94 -2.45 3.13
CA GLU A 96 -16.25 -3.63 3.92
C GLU A 96 -16.17 -3.29 5.42
N ILE A 97 -17.15 -2.52 5.90
CA ILE A 97 -17.53 -2.60 7.31
C ILE A 97 -18.61 -3.67 7.38
N ARG A 98 -18.22 -4.92 7.60
CA ARG A 98 -19.18 -5.98 7.92
C ARG A 98 -19.67 -5.73 9.35
N MET A 99 -20.97 -5.52 9.53
CA MET A 99 -21.63 -5.37 10.84
C MET A 99 -21.34 -6.56 11.80
N GLU A 100 -20.88 -7.69 11.27
CA GLU A 100 -20.47 -8.88 12.00
C GLU A 100 -19.24 -8.66 12.92
N ASP A 101 -18.39 -7.66 12.65
CA ASP A 101 -17.19 -7.35 13.47
C ASP A 101 -17.54 -6.60 14.78
N PHE A 102 -18.72 -6.01 14.84
CA PHE A 102 -19.19 -5.21 15.98
C PHE A 102 -20.00 -6.01 17.01
N ALA A 103 -20.03 -7.34 16.94
CA ALA A 103 -20.63 -8.13 17.99
C ALA A 103 -19.61 -8.33 19.14
N PRO A 104 -19.71 -7.64 20.29
CA PRO A 104 -19.04 -8.13 21.48
C PRO A 104 -19.55 -9.55 21.71
N ALA A 105 -18.65 -10.53 21.70
CA ALA A 105 -18.96 -11.87 22.16
C ALA A 105 -19.65 -11.70 23.52
N ARG A 106 -20.96 -11.95 23.59
CA ARG A 106 -21.73 -11.94 24.83
C ARG A 106 -21.09 -12.99 25.71
N GLN A 107 -20.12 -12.60 26.53
CA GLN A 107 -19.72 -13.38 27.68
C GLN A 107 -20.96 -13.44 28.55
N PRO A 108 -21.52 -14.63 28.83
CA PRO A 108 -22.61 -14.72 29.78
C PRO A 108 -22.06 -14.25 31.13
N GLU A 109 -22.55 -13.12 31.61
CA GLU A 109 -22.41 -12.70 33.01
C GLU A 109 -23.03 -13.78 33.88
N ARG A 110 -22.22 -14.77 34.25
CA ARG A 110 -22.57 -15.77 35.25
C ARG A 110 -22.66 -15.05 36.59
N ALA A 111 -23.91 -14.73 36.94
CA ALA A 111 -24.45 -14.60 38.29
C ALA A 111 -23.50 -15.10 39.40
N GLY A 112 -23.00 -14.18 40.24
CA GLY A 112 -21.96 -14.53 41.21
C GLY A 112 -21.90 -13.72 42.50
N TRP A 113 -22.93 -12.95 42.88
CA TRP A 113 -22.90 -12.27 44.19
C TRP A 113 -24.25 -12.07 44.91
N LEU A 114 -25.40 -12.27 44.25
CA LEU A 114 -26.72 -12.05 44.87
C LEU A 114 -27.33 -13.29 45.55
N SER A 115 -26.63 -14.43 45.61
CA SER A 115 -27.13 -15.62 46.31
C SER A 115 -27.02 -15.55 47.85
N PHE A 116 -26.59 -14.42 48.42
CA PHE A 116 -26.41 -14.26 49.87
C PHE A 116 -27.53 -13.51 50.61
N LEU A 117 -28.61 -13.09 49.94
CA LEU A 117 -29.68 -12.31 50.58
C LEU A 117 -31.08 -12.95 50.60
N ARG A 118 -31.16 -14.27 50.79
CA ARG A 118 -32.45 -14.90 51.13
C ARG A 118 -32.33 -15.95 52.23
N ARG A 119 -31.93 -15.50 53.42
CA ARG A 119 -32.18 -16.18 54.70
C ARG A 119 -32.81 -15.16 55.67
N ARG A 120 -34.14 -15.21 55.78
CA ARG A 120 -35.00 -14.88 56.94
C ARG A 120 -36.44 -14.62 56.47
N LYS A 121 -37.32 -15.62 56.61
CA LYS A 121 -38.50 -15.58 57.46
C LYS A 121 -39.15 -16.96 57.46
#